data_AF-A0AA88L779-F1
#
_entry.id   AF-A0AA88L779-F1
#
_cell.length_a   1.000
_cell.length_b   1.000
_cell.length_c   1.000
_cell.angle_alpha   90.00
_cell.angle_beta   90.00
_cell.angle_gamma   90.00
#
_symmetry.space_group_name_H-M   'P 1'
#
loop_
_entity.id
_entity.type
_entity.pdbx_description
1 polymer ?
#
loop_
_entity_poly.entity_id
_entity_poly.type
_entity_poly.pdbx_seq_one_letter_code
_entity_poly.pdbx_strand_id
1 'polypeptide(L)'
;QKRKKELKSGKENFIIVMEFIFLMEDLLVEVLLDDGHYYEAILTDVTDTEIVVTFENMLTVMGGRKDLETKNYPFAKARLPPLKDTTGAAPSYAEGQEIEVYYTLFGYYRATIKEILIDGEFFSVQHFNPEYPIVTYYEIVPVDRIRVPNPNPPLTKDDFVKFHINIPTNLRDIAKKYRIHKDFQLRISAAICRFEPGSGDLVCISRDDWSQKAAYEFIDIHINTLREKAEGFKKLEEKAIQLRSKLEEEEFFKEWTERIGENIHVSTSEQSTSGLGEQEIQFSVLNRTEEEHMLVESKR
;
A
#
# COMPACT_ATOMS: atom_id res chain seq x y z
N GLN A 1 -11.64 -6.86 -32.03
CA GLN A 1 -11.84 -7.28 -30.62
C GLN A 1 -10.69 -6.84 -29.69
N LYS A 2 -9.42 -6.98 -30.09
CA LYS A 2 -8.23 -6.53 -29.32
C LYS A 2 -8.26 -5.04 -28.91
N ARG A 3 -8.53 -4.12 -29.85
CA ARG A 3 -8.70 -2.67 -29.57
C ARG A 3 -9.83 -2.31 -28.61
N LYS A 4 -10.92 -3.09 -28.55
CA LYS A 4 -12.01 -2.87 -27.59
C LYS A 4 -11.62 -3.33 -26.18
N LYS A 5 -10.79 -4.39 -26.05
CA LYS A 5 -10.20 -4.82 -24.78
C LYS A 5 -9.17 -3.81 -24.26
N GLU A 6 -8.30 -3.29 -25.13
CA GLU A 6 -7.29 -2.27 -24.78
C GLU A 6 -7.95 -0.95 -24.36
N LEU A 7 -9.01 -0.51 -25.05
CA LEU A 7 -9.74 0.71 -24.68
C LEU A 7 -10.54 0.54 -23.38
N LYS A 8 -11.06 -0.67 -23.11
CA LYS A 8 -11.76 -0.98 -21.85
C LYS A 8 -10.77 -1.04 -20.69
N SER A 9 -9.62 -1.69 -20.89
CA SER A 9 -8.52 -1.73 -19.91
C SER A 9 -7.93 -0.35 -19.65
N GLY A 10 -7.78 0.50 -20.69
CA GLY A 10 -7.30 1.87 -20.53
C GLY A 10 -8.28 2.76 -19.77
N LYS A 11 -9.60 2.61 -19.99
CA LYS A 11 -10.63 3.31 -19.21
C LYS A 11 -10.71 2.80 -17.77
N GLU A 12 -10.65 1.49 -17.56
CA GLU A 12 -10.61 0.89 -16.22
C GLU A 12 -9.35 1.35 -15.46
N ASN A 13 -8.18 1.36 -16.11
CA ASN A 13 -6.95 1.87 -15.49
C ASN A 13 -7.03 3.38 -15.19
N PHE A 14 -7.62 4.18 -16.08
CA PHE A 14 -7.78 5.62 -15.85
C PHE A 14 -8.75 5.93 -14.72
N ILE A 15 -9.87 5.19 -14.65
CA ILE A 15 -10.84 5.28 -13.55
C ILE A 15 -10.18 4.84 -12.24
N ILE A 16 -9.45 3.72 -12.22
CA ILE A 16 -8.73 3.24 -11.02
C ILE A 16 -7.69 4.27 -10.56
N VAL A 17 -6.97 4.94 -11.47
CA VAL A 17 -5.99 5.97 -11.13
C VAL A 17 -6.68 7.24 -10.60
N MET A 18 -7.76 7.71 -11.24
CA MET A 18 -8.52 8.86 -10.73
C MET A 18 -9.18 8.57 -9.38
N GLU A 19 -9.78 7.39 -9.19
CA GLU A 19 -10.37 6.95 -7.93
C GLU A 19 -9.29 6.79 -6.84
N PHE A 20 -8.08 6.32 -7.21
CA PHE A 20 -6.97 6.21 -6.28
C PHE A 20 -6.42 7.58 -5.87
N ILE A 21 -6.36 8.54 -6.79
CA ILE A 21 -6.00 9.92 -6.50
C ILE A 21 -7.04 10.57 -5.58
N PHE A 22 -8.33 10.40 -5.86
CA PHE A 22 -9.42 10.91 -5.02
C PHE A 22 -9.37 10.34 -3.59
N LEU A 23 -9.18 9.03 -3.45
CA LEU A 23 -9.09 8.37 -2.14
C LEU A 23 -7.86 8.82 -1.32
N MET A 24 -6.76 9.21 -1.97
CA MET A 24 -5.59 9.76 -1.28
C MET A 24 -5.75 11.25 -0.96
N GLU A 25 -6.43 12.02 -1.82
CA GLU A 25 -6.72 13.44 -1.55
C GLU A 25 -7.67 13.64 -0.37
N ASP A 26 -8.55 12.69 -0.09
CA ASP A 26 -9.40 12.71 1.11
C ASP A 26 -8.63 12.49 2.43
N LEU A 27 -7.42 11.93 2.36
CA LEU A 27 -6.57 11.63 3.51
C LEU A 27 -5.47 12.66 3.74
N LEU A 28 -5.20 13.52 2.76
CA LEU A 28 -4.15 14.53 2.90
C LEU A 28 -4.62 15.66 3.81
N VAL A 29 -3.77 16.00 4.78
CA VAL A 29 -3.96 17.11 5.72
C VAL A 29 -2.65 17.89 5.85
N GLU A 30 -2.75 19.17 6.20
CA GLU A 30 -1.61 20.00 6.58
C GLU A 30 -1.61 20.19 8.09
N VAL A 31 -0.52 19.82 8.77
CA VAL A 31 -0.38 19.90 10.22
C VAL A 31 0.62 20.98 10.61
N LEU A 32 0.19 21.92 11.45
CA LEU A 32 0.99 22.95 12.08
C LEU A 32 1.87 22.33 13.17
N LEU A 33 3.18 22.37 12.96
CA LEU A 33 4.16 21.95 13.96
C LEU A 33 4.64 23.13 14.81
N ASP A 34 5.44 22.81 15.82
CA ASP A 34 5.90 23.79 16.82
C ASP A 34 6.88 24.82 16.24
N ASP A 35 7.46 24.55 15.07
CA ASP A 35 8.28 25.52 14.31
C ASP A 35 7.44 26.58 13.57
N GLY A 36 6.11 26.50 13.66
CA GLY A 36 5.19 27.45 13.01
C GLY A 36 4.90 27.14 11.55
N HIS A 37 5.33 25.99 11.03
CA HIS A 37 5.12 25.59 9.64
C HIS A 37 4.04 24.50 9.52
N TYR A 38 3.34 24.52 8.38
CA TYR A 38 2.38 23.50 8.00
C TYR A 38 3.03 22.42 7.15
N TYR A 39 2.99 21.17 7.59
CA TYR A 39 3.57 20.03 6.86
C TYR A 39 2.48 19.12 6.33
N GLU A 40 2.66 18.63 5.10
CA GLU A 40 1.76 17.63 4.51
C GLU A 40 1.89 16.29 5.24
N ALA A 41 0.75 15.73 5.62
CA ALA A 41 0.64 14.45 6.30
C ALA A 41 -0.56 13.67 5.76
N ILE A 42 -0.51 12.35 5.94
CA ILE A 42 -1.59 11.44 5.59
C ILE A 42 -2.33 11.05 6.87
N LEU A 43 -3.63 11.27 6.89
CA LEU A 43 -4.53 10.83 7.96
C LEU A 43 -4.60 9.29 7.97
N THR A 44 -4.35 8.70 9.14
CA THR A 44 -4.39 7.24 9.34
C THR A 44 -5.46 6.81 10.35
N ASP A 45 -5.87 7.71 11.24
CA ASP A 45 -6.97 7.49 12.18
C ASP A 45 -7.53 8.81 12.73
N VAL A 46 -8.68 8.74 13.39
CA VAL A 46 -9.33 9.86 14.09
C VAL A 46 -9.80 9.39 15.46
N THR A 47 -9.53 10.18 16.48
CA THR A 47 -10.01 9.97 17.86
C THR A 47 -11.07 11.02 18.21
N ASP A 48 -11.58 11.00 19.44
CA ASP A 48 -12.56 11.99 19.87
C ASP A 48 -12.01 13.43 19.95
N THR A 49 -10.69 13.59 20.06
CA THR A 49 -10.05 14.90 20.32
C THR A 49 -8.89 15.22 19.37
N GLU A 50 -8.35 14.22 18.69
CA GLU A 50 -7.13 14.32 17.90
C GLU A 50 -7.24 13.55 16.58
N ILE A 51 -6.52 14.03 15.58
CA ILE A 51 -6.21 13.27 14.37
C ILE A 51 -4.91 12.49 14.55
N VAL A 52 -4.81 11.38 13.84
CA VAL A 52 -3.64 10.52 13.82
C VAL A 52 -3.09 10.52 12.40
N VAL A 53 -1.83 10.92 12.23
CA VAL A 53 -1.23 11.18 10.92
C VAL A 53 0.16 10.59 10.76
N THR A 54 0.58 10.39 9.51
CA THR A 54 1.92 9.96 9.11
C THR A 54 2.53 10.97 8.12
N PHE A 55 3.79 11.34 8.34
CA PHE A 55 4.54 12.25 7.45
C PHE A 55 5.47 11.43 6.52
N GLU A 56 5.00 11.08 5.32
CA GLU A 56 5.80 10.26 4.39
C GLU A 56 7.10 10.95 3.94
N ASN A 57 7.05 12.26 3.67
CA ASN A 57 8.20 12.99 3.12
C ASN A 57 9.31 13.27 4.16
N MET A 58 8.94 13.44 5.43
CA MET A 58 9.89 13.71 6.52
C MET A 58 10.74 12.47 6.87
N LEU A 59 10.26 11.26 6.53
CA LEU A 59 10.91 9.99 6.80
C LEU A 59 12.22 9.82 6.01
N THR A 60 12.23 10.29 4.77
CA THR A 60 13.40 10.23 3.86
C THR A 60 14.51 11.17 4.33
N VAL A 61 14.15 12.34 4.88
CA VAL A 61 15.12 13.35 5.34
C VAL A 61 15.66 13.03 6.73
N MET A 62 14.85 12.45 7.63
CA MET A 62 15.23 12.15 9.02
C MET A 62 15.94 10.79 9.19
N GLY A 63 16.39 10.16 8.10
CA GLY A 63 17.21 8.95 8.14
C GLY A 63 16.46 7.67 8.57
N GLY A 64 15.17 7.57 8.26
CA GLY A 64 14.40 6.34 8.52
C GLY A 64 14.06 6.10 10.00
N ARG A 65 14.00 7.17 10.81
CA ARG A 65 13.52 7.07 12.19
C ARG A 65 12.06 6.65 12.24
N LYS A 66 11.83 5.40 12.64
CA LYS A 66 10.54 4.68 12.63
C LYS A 66 9.60 5.07 13.78
N ASP A 67 10.12 5.71 14.82
CA ASP A 67 9.36 6.30 15.94
C ASP A 67 8.50 7.51 15.54
N LEU A 68 8.65 8.00 14.29
CA LEU A 68 7.82 9.04 13.67
C LEU A 68 6.68 8.48 12.79
N GLU A 69 6.52 7.15 12.70
CA GLU A 69 5.62 6.51 11.74
C GLU A 69 4.16 6.93 11.89
N THR A 70 3.73 7.34 13.07
CA THR A 70 2.38 7.89 13.31
C THR A 70 2.37 8.78 14.55
N LYS A 71 1.79 9.99 14.44
CA LYS A 71 1.68 10.95 15.55
C LYS A 71 0.27 11.51 15.66
N ASN A 72 -0.12 11.85 16.88
CA ASN A 72 -1.40 12.48 17.17
C ASN A 72 -1.25 13.99 17.24
N TYR A 73 -2.22 14.71 16.69
CA TYR A 73 -2.32 16.16 16.82
C TYR A 73 -3.77 16.59 17.09
N PRO A 74 -3.99 17.64 17.90
CA PRO A 74 -5.30 18.24 18.05
C PRO A 74 -5.85 18.70 16.70
N PHE A 75 -7.18 18.60 16.50
CA PHE A 75 -7.83 19.08 15.28
C PHE A 75 -7.47 20.53 14.92
N ALA A 76 -7.37 21.41 15.92
CA ALA A 76 -7.00 22.81 15.76
C ALA A 76 -5.59 23.04 15.16
N LYS A 77 -4.69 22.04 15.22
CA LYS A 77 -3.36 22.09 14.60
C LYS A 77 -3.36 21.56 13.17
N ALA A 78 -4.48 21.13 12.61
CA ALA A 78 -4.53 20.56 11.28
C ALA A 78 -5.59 21.23 10.41
N ARG A 79 -5.40 21.22 9.10
CA ARG A 79 -6.35 21.76 8.11
C ARG A 79 -6.30 20.93 6.83
N LEU A 80 -7.31 21.08 5.97
CA LEU A 80 -7.26 20.49 4.63
C LEU A 80 -6.26 21.24 3.74
N PRO A 81 -5.54 20.56 2.83
CA PRO A 81 -4.72 21.24 1.83
C PRO A 81 -5.60 22.10 0.91
N PRO A 82 -5.05 23.18 0.32
CA PRO A 82 -5.81 23.98 -0.62
C PRO A 82 -6.19 23.11 -1.83
N LEU A 83 -7.39 23.36 -2.38
CA LEU A 83 -7.79 22.71 -3.64
C LEU A 83 -6.76 23.08 -4.73
N LYS A 84 -6.25 22.08 -5.44
CA LYS A 84 -5.36 22.32 -6.58
C LYS A 84 -6.09 23.21 -7.58
N ASP A 85 -5.50 24.35 -7.91
CA ASP A 85 -6.12 25.29 -8.83
C ASP A 85 -6.20 24.65 -10.22
N THR A 86 -7.40 24.21 -10.59
CA THR A 86 -7.69 23.58 -11.88
C THR A 86 -7.97 24.60 -12.97
N THR A 87 -8.00 25.90 -12.64
CA THR A 87 -8.38 26.96 -13.60
C THR A 87 -7.23 27.39 -14.51
N GLY A 88 -5.99 27.00 -14.21
CA GLY A 88 -4.81 27.31 -15.04
C GLY A 88 -4.49 28.80 -15.12
N ALA A 89 -5.21 29.65 -14.39
CA ALA A 89 -4.87 31.05 -14.23
C ALA A 89 -3.76 31.16 -13.18
N ALA A 90 -2.62 31.74 -13.54
CA ALA A 90 -1.59 32.04 -12.56
C ALA A 90 -2.16 33.05 -11.55
N PRO A 91 -2.06 32.79 -10.23
CA PRO A 91 -2.42 33.78 -9.23
C PRO A 91 -1.64 35.07 -9.48
N SER A 92 -2.33 36.21 -9.50
CA SER A 92 -1.67 37.52 -9.53
C SER A 92 -1.26 37.89 -8.10
N TYR A 93 0.00 38.26 -7.95
CA TYR A 93 0.59 38.63 -6.67
C TYR A 93 0.85 40.14 -6.62
N ALA A 94 0.66 40.75 -5.45
CA ALA A 94 0.90 42.17 -5.20
C ALA A 94 1.87 42.39 -4.03
N GLU A 95 2.58 43.51 -4.03
CA GLU A 95 3.38 43.92 -2.87
C GLU A 95 2.50 44.15 -1.64
N GLY A 96 2.98 43.71 -0.47
CA GLY A 96 2.24 43.72 0.78
C GLY A 96 1.23 42.57 0.94
N GLN A 97 1.06 41.72 -0.07
CA GLN A 97 0.15 40.57 0.02
C GLN A 97 0.73 39.46 0.93
N GLU A 98 -0.14 38.86 1.76
CA GLU A 98 0.18 37.65 2.51
C GLU A 98 0.14 36.42 1.61
N ILE A 99 1.15 35.56 1.76
CA ILE A 99 1.33 34.33 0.99
C ILE A 99 1.81 33.20 1.91
N GLU A 100 1.75 31.98 1.40
CA GLU A 100 2.45 30.84 1.99
C GLU A 100 3.62 30.44 1.09
N VAL A 101 4.78 30.25 1.69
CA VAL A 101 6.03 29.91 1.01
C VAL A 101 6.39 28.48 1.33
N TYR A 102 6.68 27.70 0.30
CA TYR A 102 7.16 26.33 0.41
C TYR A 102 8.62 26.31 0.88
N TYR A 103 8.82 25.76 2.07
CA TYR A 103 10.09 25.50 2.71
C TYR A 103 10.67 24.17 2.21
N THR A 104 12.00 24.14 2.04
CA THR A 104 12.72 22.98 1.47
C THR A 104 12.57 21.68 2.26
N LEU A 105 12.08 21.73 3.51
CA LEU A 105 11.75 20.55 4.31
C LEU A 105 10.28 20.09 4.20
N PHE A 106 9.61 20.38 3.08
CA PHE A 106 8.22 19.95 2.82
C PHE A 106 7.16 20.63 3.70
N GLY A 107 7.42 21.88 4.09
CA GLY A 107 6.51 22.67 4.91
C GLY A 107 6.11 23.98 4.23
N TYR A 108 5.02 24.59 4.69
CA TYR A 108 4.57 25.91 4.27
C TYR A 108 4.61 26.88 5.44
N TYR A 109 5.18 28.07 5.22
CA TYR A 109 5.23 29.14 6.20
C TYR A 109 4.56 30.40 5.70
N ARG A 110 3.99 31.21 6.60
CA ARG A 110 3.37 32.49 6.23
C ARG A 110 4.42 33.57 6.03
N ALA A 111 4.26 34.33 4.97
CA ALA A 111 5.12 35.45 4.64
C ALA A 111 4.34 36.59 3.99
N THR A 112 4.97 37.76 3.91
CA THR A 112 4.43 38.91 3.18
C THR A 112 5.36 39.28 2.04
N ILE A 113 4.82 39.49 0.84
CA ILE A 113 5.59 39.99 -0.30
C ILE A 113 6.05 41.41 -0.01
N LYS A 114 7.34 41.67 -0.14
CA LYS A 114 7.93 43.00 0.05
C LYS A 114 8.25 43.68 -1.26
N GLU A 115 8.74 42.92 -2.22
CA GLU A 115 9.10 43.42 -3.53
C GLU A 115 8.91 42.31 -4.55
N ILE A 116 8.35 42.68 -5.71
CA ILE A 116 8.23 41.79 -6.86
C ILE A 116 9.44 42.03 -7.76
N LEU A 117 10.18 40.96 -8.03
CA LEU A 117 11.43 41.00 -8.78
C LEU A 117 11.26 40.31 -10.13
N ILE A 118 12.01 40.77 -11.13
CA ILE A 118 12.12 40.13 -12.46
C ILE A 118 10.73 39.81 -13.02
N ASP A 119 9.89 40.84 -13.17
CA ASP A 119 8.53 40.77 -13.72
C ASP A 119 7.62 39.68 -13.11
N GLY A 120 7.85 39.31 -11.84
CA GLY A 120 7.04 38.32 -11.13
C GLY A 120 7.58 36.88 -11.17
N GLU A 121 8.81 36.67 -11.65
CA GLU A 121 9.49 35.38 -11.53
C GLU A 121 10.02 35.13 -10.13
N PHE A 122 10.38 36.19 -9.40
CA PHE A 122 10.95 36.11 -8.05
C PHE A 122 10.29 37.12 -7.10
N PHE A 123 10.27 36.78 -5.82
CA PHE A 123 9.65 37.59 -4.78
C PHE A 123 10.60 37.71 -3.59
N SER A 124 10.82 38.94 -3.14
CA SER A 124 11.43 39.19 -1.83
C SER A 124 10.33 39.08 -0.78
N VAL A 125 10.44 38.12 0.12
CA VAL A 125 9.40 37.79 1.10
C VAL A 125 9.90 38.01 2.53
N GLN A 126 9.04 38.55 3.38
CA GLN A 126 9.29 38.70 4.81
C GLN A 126 8.64 37.53 5.55
N HIS A 127 9.44 36.71 6.22
CA HIS A 127 8.93 35.61 7.03
C HIS A 127 8.22 36.11 8.29
N PHE A 128 7.06 35.52 8.61
CA PHE A 128 6.33 35.79 9.84
C PHE A 128 6.55 34.65 10.84
N ASN A 129 7.34 34.91 11.89
CA ASN A 129 7.49 33.98 13.01
C ASN A 129 6.70 34.52 14.23
N PRO A 130 5.59 33.87 14.64
CA PRO A 130 4.80 34.31 15.79
C PRO A 130 5.56 34.23 17.12
N GLU A 131 6.50 33.30 17.25
CA GLU A 131 7.30 33.08 18.47
C GLU A 131 8.44 34.10 18.59
N TYR A 132 8.96 34.57 17.45
CA TYR A 132 10.05 35.55 17.38
C TYR A 132 9.71 36.76 16.49
N PRO A 133 8.70 37.59 16.87
CA PRO A 133 8.21 38.69 16.03
C PRO A 133 9.23 39.81 15.78
N ILE A 134 10.31 39.85 16.57
CA ILE A 134 11.38 40.85 16.48
C ILE A 134 12.40 40.46 15.40
N VAL A 135 12.53 39.16 15.09
CA VAL A 135 13.51 38.66 14.11
C VAL A 135 12.85 38.62 12.74
N THR A 136 13.13 39.65 11.94
CA THR A 136 12.67 39.69 10.56
C THR A 136 13.69 39.00 9.65
N TYR A 137 13.30 37.90 9.03
CA TYR A 137 14.08 37.22 7.98
C TYR A 137 13.49 37.53 6.60
N TYR A 138 14.37 37.82 5.65
CA TYR A 138 14.01 38.04 4.25
C TYR A 138 14.59 36.91 3.40
N GLU A 139 13.79 36.37 2.49
CA GLU A 139 14.19 35.36 1.52
C GLU A 139 13.80 35.83 0.12
N ILE A 140 14.62 35.54 -0.89
CA ILE A 140 14.21 35.67 -2.29
C ILE A 140 13.75 34.29 -2.75
N VAL A 141 12.50 34.18 -3.15
CA VAL A 141 11.89 32.92 -3.57
C VAL A 141 11.33 33.01 -4.99
N PRO A 142 11.47 31.96 -5.80
CA PRO A 142 10.81 31.87 -7.11
C PRO A 142 9.29 31.70 -6.98
N VAL A 143 8.56 32.04 -8.05
CA VAL A 143 7.09 31.99 -8.12
C VAL A 143 6.50 30.60 -7.86
N ASP A 144 7.23 29.54 -8.20
CA ASP A 144 6.80 28.14 -8.02
C ASP A 144 6.80 27.67 -6.56
N ARG A 145 7.49 28.41 -5.68
CA ARG A 145 7.52 28.15 -4.22
C ARG A 145 6.48 28.92 -3.44
N ILE A 146 5.68 29.78 -4.07
CA ILE A 146 4.67 30.59 -3.38
C ILE A 146 3.26 30.18 -3.76
N ARG A 147 2.35 30.27 -2.80
CA ARG A 147 0.91 30.11 -3.03
C ARG A 147 0.12 31.15 -2.24
N VAL A 148 -1.11 31.39 -2.68
CA VAL A 148 -2.08 32.12 -1.85
C VAL A 148 -2.30 31.39 -0.53
N PRO A 149 -2.52 32.11 0.59
CA PRO A 149 -2.74 31.48 1.88
C PRO A 149 -3.89 30.48 1.81
N ASN A 150 -3.66 29.28 2.35
CA ASN A 150 -4.67 28.23 2.33
C ASN A 150 -5.92 28.71 3.09
N PRO A 151 -7.10 28.77 2.42
CA PRO A 151 -8.32 29.34 2.98
C PRO A 151 -9.04 28.37 3.94
N ASN A 152 -8.63 27.10 3.99
CA ASN A 152 -9.32 26.10 4.81
C ASN A 152 -9.14 26.39 6.30
N PRO A 153 -10.23 26.36 7.09
CA PRO A 153 -10.15 26.52 8.53
C PRO A 153 -9.45 25.31 9.17
N PRO A 154 -9.02 25.43 10.44
CA PRO A 154 -8.61 24.28 11.22
C PRO A 154 -9.72 23.21 11.24
N LEU A 155 -9.31 21.94 11.28
CA LEU A 155 -10.21 20.81 11.38
C LEU A 155 -10.95 20.85 12.72
N THR A 156 -12.04 20.11 12.74
CA THR A 156 -12.93 19.87 13.86
C THR A 156 -13.29 18.38 13.88
N LYS A 157 -13.87 17.93 15.00
CA LYS A 157 -14.37 16.55 15.11
C LYS A 157 -15.45 16.25 14.06
N ASP A 158 -16.26 17.26 13.75
CA ASP A 158 -17.41 17.12 12.86
C ASP A 158 -17.00 17.01 11.38
N ASP A 159 -15.74 17.28 11.04
CA ASP A 159 -15.20 17.07 9.69
C ASP A 159 -15.01 15.58 9.35
N PHE A 160 -15.13 14.69 10.35
CA PHE A 160 -14.96 13.26 10.17
C PHE A 160 -16.06 12.44 10.82
N VAL A 161 -16.61 11.50 10.04
CA VAL A 161 -17.52 10.46 10.54
C VAL A 161 -16.73 9.17 10.66
N LYS A 162 -16.52 8.73 11.90
CA LYS A 162 -15.92 7.43 12.24
C LYS A 162 -16.98 6.47 12.76
N PHE A 163 -17.06 5.30 12.15
CA PHE A 163 -18.03 4.27 12.53
C PHE A 163 -17.46 2.86 12.39
N HIS A 164 -18.12 1.92 13.06
CA HIS A 164 -17.69 0.53 13.17
C HIS A 164 -18.73 -0.39 12.55
N ILE A 165 -18.27 -1.38 11.79
CA ILE A 165 -19.11 -2.41 11.21
C ILE A 165 -18.63 -3.78 11.69
N ASN A 166 -19.53 -4.54 12.30
CA ASN A 166 -19.17 -5.86 12.78
C ASN A 166 -18.87 -6.83 11.64
N ILE A 167 -17.71 -7.49 11.70
CA ILE A 167 -17.33 -8.53 10.76
C ILE A 167 -17.56 -9.91 11.41
N PRO A 168 -18.34 -10.80 10.77
CA PRO A 168 -18.55 -12.16 11.24
C PRO A 168 -17.23 -12.87 11.54
N THR A 169 -17.17 -13.59 12.66
CA THR A 169 -15.94 -14.21 13.18
C THR A 169 -15.24 -15.10 12.15
N ASN A 170 -16.01 -15.87 11.39
CA ASN A 170 -15.51 -16.76 10.34
C ASN A 170 -14.90 -16.05 9.11
N LEU A 171 -15.08 -14.73 8.99
CA LEU A 171 -14.55 -13.91 7.89
C LEU A 171 -13.39 -13.00 8.32
N ARG A 172 -13.09 -12.93 9.62
CA ARG A 172 -12.08 -12.01 10.17
C ARG A 172 -10.69 -12.24 9.60
N ASP A 173 -10.30 -13.49 9.31
CA ASP A 173 -8.98 -13.78 8.73
C ASP A 173 -8.84 -13.28 7.29
N ILE A 174 -9.95 -13.25 6.55
CA ILE A 174 -9.98 -12.66 5.20
C ILE A 174 -10.02 -11.13 5.27
N ALA A 175 -10.73 -10.57 6.25
CA ALA A 175 -10.82 -9.12 6.46
C ALA A 175 -9.46 -8.49 6.81
N LYS A 176 -8.51 -9.23 7.41
CA LYS A 176 -7.14 -8.75 7.66
C LYS A 176 -6.30 -8.56 6.39
N LYS A 177 -6.72 -9.10 5.24
CA LYS A 177 -5.88 -9.09 4.02
C LYS A 177 -5.77 -7.68 3.42
N TYR A 178 -4.58 -7.35 2.94
CA TYR A 178 -4.29 -6.07 2.31
C TYR A 178 -5.27 -5.75 1.17
N ARG A 179 -5.82 -4.53 1.17
CA ARG A 179 -6.74 -3.99 0.16
C ARG A 179 -8.05 -4.77 -0.05
N ILE A 180 -8.41 -5.70 0.84
CA ILE A 180 -9.62 -6.51 0.67
C ILE A 180 -10.92 -5.68 0.66
N HIS A 181 -10.90 -4.53 1.33
CA HIS A 181 -12.03 -3.61 1.50
C HIS A 181 -12.09 -2.46 0.48
N LYS A 182 -11.15 -2.36 -0.48
CA LYS A 182 -11.02 -1.18 -1.36
C LYS A 182 -12.30 -0.87 -2.15
N ASP A 183 -12.95 -1.90 -2.69
CA ASP A 183 -14.18 -1.71 -3.49
C ASP A 183 -15.36 -1.23 -2.62
N PHE A 184 -15.42 -1.72 -1.38
CA PHE A 184 -16.42 -1.30 -0.42
C PHE A 184 -16.16 0.14 0.06
N GLN A 185 -14.91 0.45 0.38
CA GLN A 185 -14.45 1.79 0.73
C GLN A 185 -14.85 2.84 -0.30
N LEU A 186 -14.55 2.57 -1.58
CA LEU A 186 -14.93 3.44 -2.68
C LEU A 186 -16.46 3.60 -2.78
N ARG A 187 -17.20 2.49 -2.67
CA ARG A 187 -18.66 2.50 -2.81
C ARG A 187 -19.38 3.30 -1.72
N ILE A 188 -18.82 3.36 -0.51
CA ILE A 188 -19.38 4.13 0.61
C ILE A 188 -18.78 5.54 0.70
N SER A 189 -17.92 5.92 -0.25
CA SER A 189 -17.18 7.19 -0.23
C SER A 189 -16.38 7.41 1.07
N ALA A 190 -15.81 6.34 1.64
CA ALA A 190 -14.99 6.44 2.84
C ALA A 190 -13.52 6.66 2.49
N ALA A 191 -12.86 7.51 3.26
CA ALA A 191 -11.43 7.77 3.13
C ALA A 191 -10.60 6.59 3.67
N ILE A 192 -11.06 5.90 4.72
CA ILE A 192 -10.40 4.73 5.31
C ILE A 192 -11.42 3.62 5.54
N CYS A 193 -11.08 2.39 5.16
CA CYS A 193 -11.75 1.15 5.62
C CYS A 193 -10.68 0.13 6.03
N ARG A 194 -10.53 -0.11 7.34
CA ARG A 194 -9.51 -1.00 7.89
C ARG A 194 -10.10 -1.96 8.91
N PHE A 195 -9.75 -3.24 8.81
CA PHE A 195 -10.10 -4.21 9.85
C PHE A 195 -9.23 -4.01 11.08
N GLU A 196 -9.86 -3.86 12.25
CA GLU A 196 -9.20 -3.67 13.54
C GLU A 196 -9.21 -4.99 14.32
N PRO A 197 -8.07 -5.70 14.47
CA PRO A 197 -8.04 -7.01 15.10
C PRO A 197 -8.48 -7.03 16.57
N GLY A 198 -8.27 -5.92 17.29
CA GLY A 198 -8.61 -5.81 18.71
C GLY A 198 -10.11 -5.88 18.97
N SER A 199 -10.92 -5.15 18.20
CA SER A 199 -12.39 -5.21 18.27
C SER A 199 -12.97 -6.33 17.42
N GLY A 200 -12.30 -6.67 16.31
CA GLY A 200 -12.82 -7.56 15.29
C GLY A 200 -13.86 -6.89 14.37
N ASP A 201 -13.86 -5.56 14.34
CA ASP A 201 -14.73 -4.74 13.49
C ASP A 201 -13.96 -4.13 12.32
N LEU A 202 -14.69 -3.78 11.26
CA LEU A 202 -14.22 -2.92 10.19
C LEU A 202 -14.46 -1.47 10.61
N VAL A 203 -13.36 -0.72 10.77
CA VAL A 203 -13.38 0.71 11.09
C VAL A 203 -13.41 1.49 9.78
N CYS A 204 -14.39 2.37 9.65
CA CYS A 204 -14.56 3.25 8.51
C CYS A 204 -14.45 4.72 8.96
N ILE A 205 -13.70 5.52 8.21
CA ILE A 205 -13.56 6.97 8.43
C ILE A 205 -13.85 7.68 7.12
N SER A 206 -14.71 8.69 7.16
CA SER A 206 -15.11 9.49 6.01
C SER A 206 -15.23 10.97 6.38
N ARG A 207 -15.16 11.84 5.37
CA ARG A 207 -15.56 13.27 5.47
C ARG A 207 -16.97 13.52 4.96
N ASP A 208 -17.64 12.49 4.45
CA ASP A 208 -19.02 12.54 3.98
C ASP A 208 -19.95 11.90 5.00
N ASP A 209 -20.92 12.68 5.49
CA ASP A 209 -21.95 12.23 6.44
C ASP A 209 -22.81 11.09 5.88
N TRP A 210 -22.94 11.00 4.55
CA TRP A 210 -23.71 9.94 3.90
C TRP A 210 -23.00 8.57 3.99
N SER A 211 -21.68 8.54 4.19
CA SER A 211 -20.89 7.31 4.16
C SER A 211 -21.37 6.26 5.15
N GLN A 212 -21.81 6.66 6.35
CA GLN A 212 -22.32 5.72 7.33
C GLN A 212 -23.61 5.05 6.86
N LYS A 213 -24.53 5.83 6.27
CA LYS A 213 -25.78 5.30 5.72
C LYS A 213 -25.51 4.36 4.54
N ALA A 214 -24.62 4.76 3.64
CA ALA A 214 -24.19 3.95 2.50
C ALA A 214 -23.60 2.61 2.95
N ALA A 215 -22.80 2.63 4.02
CA ALA A 215 -22.22 1.42 4.58
C ALA A 215 -23.29 0.42 5.02
N TYR A 216 -24.36 0.86 5.68
CA TYR A 216 -25.47 -0.02 6.05
C TYR A 216 -26.25 -0.57 4.84
N GLU A 217 -26.35 0.18 3.74
CA GLU A 217 -27.02 -0.29 2.53
C GLU A 217 -26.18 -1.33 1.75
N PHE A 218 -24.85 -1.21 1.79
CA PHE A 218 -23.94 -2.05 1.00
C PHE A 218 -23.19 -3.14 1.78
N ILE A 219 -23.35 -3.22 3.09
CA ILE A 219 -22.60 -4.17 3.92
C ILE A 219 -22.88 -5.62 3.55
N ASP A 220 -24.12 -6.00 3.25
CA ASP A 220 -24.47 -7.38 2.91
C ASP A 220 -23.76 -7.84 1.63
N ILE A 221 -23.65 -6.95 0.65
CA ILE A 221 -22.90 -7.18 -0.59
C ILE A 221 -21.41 -7.38 -0.25
N HIS A 222 -20.86 -6.54 0.61
CA HIS A 222 -19.47 -6.65 1.03
C HIS A 222 -19.18 -7.96 1.78
N ILE A 223 -20.05 -8.36 2.72
CA ILE A 223 -19.93 -9.62 3.46
C ILE A 223 -20.00 -10.82 2.52
N ASN A 224 -20.90 -10.81 1.52
CA ASN A 224 -20.95 -11.87 0.52
C ASN A 224 -19.69 -11.92 -0.33
N THR A 225 -19.14 -10.77 -0.75
CA THR A 225 -17.84 -10.71 -1.43
C THR A 225 -16.71 -11.28 -0.55
N LEU A 226 -16.70 -11.01 0.76
CA LEU A 226 -15.72 -11.60 1.67
C LEU A 226 -15.86 -13.12 1.77
N ARG A 227 -17.09 -13.66 1.80
CA ARG A 227 -17.34 -15.11 1.78
C ARG A 227 -16.81 -15.76 0.51
N GLU A 228 -17.13 -15.19 -0.65
CA GLU A 228 -16.64 -15.69 -1.93
C GLU A 228 -15.11 -15.68 -2.00
N LYS A 229 -14.48 -14.59 -1.52
CA LYS A 229 -13.02 -14.52 -1.43
C LYS A 229 -12.45 -15.56 -0.45
N ALA A 230 -13.11 -15.79 0.69
CA ALA A 230 -12.71 -16.82 1.66
C ALA A 230 -12.67 -18.22 1.03
N GLU A 231 -13.74 -18.60 0.34
CA GLU A 231 -13.81 -19.87 -0.38
C GLU A 231 -12.77 -19.96 -1.49
N GLY A 232 -12.57 -18.87 -2.23
CA GLY A 232 -11.53 -18.77 -3.25
C GLY A 232 -10.13 -19.01 -2.69
N PHE A 233 -9.80 -18.40 -1.56
CA PHE A 233 -8.50 -18.62 -0.90
C PHE A 233 -8.32 -20.03 -0.40
N LYS A 234 -9.36 -20.65 0.18
CA LYS A 234 -9.30 -22.06 0.59
C LYS A 234 -9.00 -22.98 -0.59
N LYS A 235 -9.68 -22.78 -1.73
CA LYS A 235 -9.41 -23.54 -2.96
C LYS A 235 -8.00 -23.31 -3.50
N LEU A 236 -7.46 -22.09 -3.37
CA LEU A 236 -6.09 -21.78 -3.77
C LEU A 236 -5.06 -22.47 -2.88
N GLU A 237 -5.32 -22.51 -1.57
CA GLU A 237 -4.47 -23.20 -0.60
C GLU A 237 -4.44 -24.71 -0.85
N GLU A 238 -5.61 -25.33 -1.06
CA GLU A 238 -5.73 -26.75 -1.41
C GLU A 238 -4.95 -27.08 -2.70
N LYS A 239 -5.07 -26.25 -3.74
CA LYS A 239 -4.28 -26.41 -4.98
C LYS A 239 -2.78 -26.25 -4.75
N ALA A 240 -2.37 -25.31 -3.89
CA ALA A 240 -0.96 -25.12 -3.57
C ALA A 240 -0.36 -26.32 -2.81
N ILE A 241 -1.15 -26.94 -1.92
CA ILE A 241 -0.75 -28.19 -1.25
C ILE A 241 -0.62 -29.33 -2.26
N GLN A 242 -1.58 -29.50 -3.17
CA GLN A 242 -1.48 -30.51 -4.22
C GLN A 242 -0.26 -30.32 -5.12
N LEU A 243 0.07 -29.07 -5.47
CA LEU A 243 1.26 -28.76 -6.25
C LEU A 243 2.56 -29.05 -5.48
N ARG A 244 2.62 -28.73 -4.18
CA ARG A 244 3.76 -29.08 -3.33
C ARG A 244 3.97 -30.59 -3.21
N SER A 245 2.91 -31.35 -2.98
CA SER A 245 2.98 -32.82 -2.93
C SER A 245 3.51 -33.41 -4.23
N LYS A 246 3.07 -32.89 -5.39
CA LYS A 246 3.58 -33.34 -6.70
C LYS A 246 5.05 -33.00 -6.91
N LEU A 247 5.50 -31.82 -6.45
CA LEU A 247 6.90 -31.43 -6.51
C LEU A 247 7.78 -32.32 -5.62
N GLU A 248 7.34 -32.62 -4.41
CA GLU A 248 8.03 -33.55 -3.50
C GLU A 248 8.10 -34.96 -4.10
N GLU A 249 7.02 -35.44 -4.72
CA GLU A 249 7.03 -36.70 -5.47
C GLU A 249 8.04 -36.66 -6.62
N GLU A 250 8.06 -35.59 -7.43
CA GLU A 250 9.01 -35.43 -8.54
C GLU A 250 10.48 -35.36 -8.05
N GLU A 251 10.76 -34.66 -6.95
CA GLU A 251 12.08 -34.62 -6.33
C GLU A 251 12.51 -36.00 -5.79
N PHE A 252 11.60 -36.71 -5.12
CA PHE A 252 11.83 -38.08 -4.67
C PHE A 252 12.13 -39.02 -5.85
N PHE A 253 11.37 -38.92 -6.95
CA PHE A 253 11.64 -39.73 -8.14
C PHE A 253 13.00 -39.41 -8.74
N LYS A 254 13.43 -38.14 -8.78
CA LYS A 254 14.77 -37.76 -9.25
C LYS A 254 15.87 -38.36 -8.37
N GLU A 255 15.80 -38.16 -7.05
CA GLU A 255 16.76 -38.73 -6.10
C GLU A 255 16.84 -40.25 -6.22
N TRP A 256 15.67 -40.91 -6.29
CA TRP A 256 15.61 -42.36 -6.48
C TRP A 256 16.28 -42.80 -7.79
N THR A 257 16.02 -42.11 -8.91
CA THR A 257 16.66 -42.43 -10.20
C THR A 257 18.17 -42.18 -10.20
N GLU A 258 18.65 -41.13 -9.55
CA GLU A 258 20.08 -40.86 -9.40
C GLU A 258 20.76 -41.96 -8.56
N ARG A 259 20.14 -42.37 -7.45
CA ARG A 259 20.66 -43.42 -6.57
C ARG A 259 20.70 -44.80 -7.23
N ILE A 260 19.73 -45.10 -8.11
CA ILE A 260 19.78 -46.31 -8.94
C ILE A 260 20.85 -46.18 -10.04
N GLY A 261 20.99 -45.00 -10.67
CA GLY A 261 22.02 -44.73 -11.67
C GLY A 261 23.45 -44.87 -11.14
N GLU A 262 23.70 -44.44 -9.89
CA GLU A 262 25.01 -44.58 -9.23
C GLU A 262 25.35 -46.02 -8.83
N ASN A 263 24.34 -46.85 -8.52
CA ASN A 263 24.53 -48.25 -8.12
C ASN A 263 24.70 -49.22 -9.30
N ILE A 264 24.59 -48.76 -10.54
CA ILE A 264 24.92 -49.56 -11.73
C ILE A 264 26.41 -49.31 -12.07
N HIS A 265 27.31 -49.94 -11.32
CA HIS A 265 28.70 -50.10 -11.76
C HIS A 265 28.76 -51.24 -12.77
N VAL A 266 28.76 -50.89 -14.06
CA VAL A 266 29.02 -51.86 -15.13
C VAL A 266 30.52 -52.21 -15.07
N SER A 267 30.87 -53.31 -14.40
CA SER A 267 32.20 -53.91 -14.54
C SER A 267 32.25 -54.71 -15.83
N THR A 268 32.65 -54.07 -16.93
CA THR A 268 33.07 -54.79 -18.15
C THR A 268 34.42 -55.46 -17.90
N SER A 269 34.44 -56.77 -17.69
CA SER A 269 35.67 -57.55 -17.82
C SER A 269 35.81 -58.01 -19.27
N GLU A 270 36.70 -57.39 -20.03
CA GLU A 270 37.07 -57.87 -21.36
C GLU A 270 37.99 -59.09 -21.22
N GLN A 271 37.48 -60.29 -21.51
CA GLN A 271 38.33 -61.42 -21.85
C GLN A 271 38.45 -61.50 -23.37
N SER A 272 39.63 -61.15 -23.86
CA SER A 272 40.01 -61.29 -25.26
C SER A 272 40.26 -62.76 -25.59
N THR A 273 39.40 -63.38 -26.40
CA THR A 273 39.77 -64.56 -27.18
C THR A 273 39.31 -64.39 -28.62
N SER A 274 40.29 -64.25 -29.51
CA SER A 274 40.15 -64.27 -30.95
C SER A 274 39.60 -65.61 -31.45
N GLY A 275 38.46 -65.61 -32.11
CA GLY A 275 37.95 -66.80 -32.80
C GLY A 275 36.47 -66.68 -33.15
N LEU A 276 36.17 -66.76 -34.44
CA LEU A 276 34.85 -66.70 -35.07
C LEU A 276 33.78 -67.52 -34.31
N GLY A 277 32.73 -66.84 -33.84
CA GLY A 277 31.56 -67.45 -33.20
C GLY A 277 30.74 -66.40 -32.46
N GLU A 278 29.42 -66.48 -32.53
CA GLU A 278 28.43 -65.53 -32.00
C GLU A 278 28.77 -64.99 -30.60
N GLN A 279 28.88 -63.65 -30.47
CA GLN A 279 28.89 -63.00 -29.15
C GLN A 279 27.45 -62.95 -28.63
N GLU A 280 27.08 -63.95 -27.84
CA GLU A 280 25.89 -63.88 -27.00
C GLU A 280 26.22 -62.98 -25.80
N ILE A 281 25.69 -61.75 -25.80
CA ILE A 281 25.76 -60.87 -24.63
C ILE A 281 24.84 -61.48 -23.57
N GLN A 282 25.41 -62.30 -22.68
CA GLN A 282 24.72 -62.76 -21.48
C GLN A 282 24.57 -61.58 -20.51
N PHE A 283 23.41 -60.94 -20.52
CA PHE A 283 22.98 -60.05 -19.43
C PHE A 283 22.72 -60.91 -18.19
N SER A 284 23.68 -60.99 -17.28
CA SER A 284 23.40 -61.46 -15.93
C SER A 284 22.87 -60.27 -15.12
N VAL A 285 21.54 -60.20 -14.99
CA VAL A 285 20.93 -59.37 -13.94
C VAL A 285 21.21 -60.10 -12.63
N LEU A 286 22.22 -59.66 -11.90
CA LEU A 286 22.37 -60.03 -10.50
C LEU A 286 21.23 -59.37 -9.72
N ASN A 287 20.08 -60.04 -9.69
CA ASN A 287 19.09 -59.81 -8.64
C ASN A 287 19.75 -60.18 -7.31
N ARG A 288 20.32 -59.20 -6.62
CA ARG A 288 20.39 -59.25 -5.16
C ARG A 288 18.98 -58.96 -4.64
N THR A 289 18.09 -59.94 -4.74
CA THR A 289 16.97 -60.03 -3.80
C THR A 289 17.55 -60.44 -2.45
N GLU A 290 17.29 -59.68 -1.38
CA GLU A 290 16.72 -60.25 -0.15
C GLU A 290 16.43 -59.33 1.06
N GLU A 291 16.40 -57.98 0.99
CA GLU A 291 16.11 -57.22 2.25
C GLU A 291 15.11 -56.03 2.25
N GLU A 292 14.29 -55.78 1.23
CA GLU A 292 13.24 -54.74 1.35
C GLU A 292 11.84 -55.20 0.91
N HIS A 293 11.51 -56.44 1.22
CA HIS A 293 10.12 -56.92 1.27
C HIS A 293 9.56 -56.86 2.70
N MET A 294 9.67 -55.71 3.38
CA MET A 294 8.91 -55.39 4.60
C MET A 294 8.85 -53.87 4.83
N LEU A 295 8.02 -53.14 4.07
CA LEU A 295 7.28 -51.97 4.59
C LEU A 295 6.22 -51.45 3.58
N VAL A 296 5.33 -52.32 3.07
CA VAL A 296 4.13 -51.89 2.31
C VAL A 296 2.81 -52.22 3.04
N GLU A 297 2.85 -52.79 4.24
CA GLU A 297 1.66 -52.93 5.10
C GLU A 297 1.88 -52.30 6.47
N SER A 298 1.88 -50.97 6.53
CA SER A 298 1.49 -50.22 7.73
C SER A 298 1.34 -48.73 7.39
N LYS A 299 0.22 -48.39 6.75
CA LYS A 299 -0.65 -47.23 7.07
C LYS A 299 -1.71 -47.09 5.98
N ARG A 300 -2.74 -47.90 6.16
CA ARG A 300 -4.12 -47.42 6.07
C ARG A 300 -4.39 -46.51 7.26
#